data_AF-A0A4Q5X682-F1
#
_entry.id   AF-A0A4Q5X682-F1
#
_cell.length_a   1.000
_cell.length_b   1.000
_cell.length_c   1.000
_cell.angle_alpha   90.00
_cell.angle_beta   90.00
_cell.angle_gamma   90.00
#
_symmetry.space_group_name_H-M   'P 1'
#
loop_
_entity.id
_entity.type
_entity.pdbx_description
1 polymer ?
#
loop_
_entity_poly.entity_id
_entity_poly.type
_entity_poly.pdbx_seq_one_letter_code
_entity_poly.pdbx_strand_id
1 'polypeptide(L)'
;MALPPLGPSGREAEDAQWFELTGKSGMAINVSPVHRLRISGPGPGGFTALPKDNRPARRARGEAILAGKWKFGAAHIETPPGHAPWGPAFPSIHFADRIHRFHWLRDLASLGGTGEARARALVVAWAEAYGKWDNFAWRLSVTADRLINWLTAGPGLFTPLVGADRESVMETIGRQLRHLQFSAA
;
A
#
# COMPACT_ATOMS: atom_id res chain seq x y z
N MET A 1 -8.53 45.10 16.22
CA MET A 1 -7.56 44.02 16.51
C MET A 1 -7.94 42.86 15.62
N ALA A 2 -7.20 42.62 14.54
CA ALA A 2 -7.47 41.49 13.65
C ALA A 2 -7.09 40.20 14.39
N LEU A 3 -7.99 39.21 14.39
CA LEU A 3 -7.66 37.86 14.86
C LEU A 3 -6.47 37.35 14.04
N PRO A 4 -5.43 36.77 14.65
CA PRO A 4 -4.38 36.10 13.90
C PRO A 4 -5.04 35.04 13.00
N PRO A 5 -4.54 34.81 11.77
CA PRO A 5 -5.08 33.77 10.92
C PRO A 5 -5.06 32.46 11.70
N LEU A 6 -6.19 31.76 11.74
CA LEU A 6 -6.24 30.40 12.25
C LEU A 6 -5.18 29.62 11.47
N GLY A 7 -4.21 29.07 12.20
CA GLY A 7 -3.23 28.16 11.60
C GLY A 7 -3.96 27.02 10.87
N PRO A 8 -3.26 26.30 9.98
CA PRO A 8 -3.88 25.23 9.20
C PRO A 8 -4.67 24.27 10.10
N SER A 9 -5.86 23.85 9.64
CA SER A 9 -6.68 22.86 10.34
C SER A 9 -5.88 21.58 10.63
N GLY A 10 -6.33 20.74 11.58
CA GLY A 10 -5.54 19.56 12.01
C GLY A 10 -4.99 18.69 10.86
N ARG A 11 -5.75 18.55 9.77
CA ARG A 11 -5.32 17.86 8.55
C ARG A 11 -4.28 18.65 7.75
N GLU A 12 -4.52 19.93 7.48
CA GLU A 12 -3.60 20.79 6.72
C GLU A 12 -2.26 20.95 7.45
N ALA A 13 -2.27 21.00 8.78
CA ALA A 13 -1.07 21.08 9.59
C ALA A 13 -0.25 19.78 9.54
N GLU A 14 -0.94 18.62 9.61
CA GLU A 14 -0.31 17.31 9.47
C GLU A 14 0.28 17.10 8.07
N ASP A 15 -0.44 17.53 7.02
CA ASP A 15 0.02 17.45 5.64
C ASP A 15 1.21 18.40 5.39
N ALA A 16 1.19 19.62 5.95
CA ALA A 16 2.32 20.55 5.87
C ALA A 16 3.57 20.00 6.56
N GLN A 17 3.42 19.45 7.77
CA GLN A 17 4.51 18.78 8.49
C GLN A 17 5.06 17.59 7.70
N TRP A 18 4.19 16.81 7.06
CA TRP A 18 4.60 15.72 6.18
C TRP A 18 5.50 16.21 5.03
N PHE A 19 5.10 17.28 4.34
CA PHE A 19 5.87 17.82 3.22
C PHE A 19 7.20 18.41 3.64
N GLU A 20 7.27 19.03 4.82
CA GLU A 20 8.52 19.50 5.42
C GLU A 20 9.49 18.32 5.63
N LEU A 21 9.00 17.21 6.21
CA LEU A 21 9.83 16.05 6.54
C LEU A 21 10.25 15.22 5.33
N THR A 22 9.39 15.11 4.32
CA THR A 22 9.57 14.17 3.20
C THR A 22 10.00 14.84 1.89
N GLY A 23 9.89 16.17 1.83
CA GLY A 23 10.18 16.96 0.65
C GLY A 23 9.43 16.48 -0.60
N LYS A 24 10.06 16.62 -1.77
CA LYS A 24 9.49 16.21 -3.07
C LYS A 24 9.11 14.73 -3.13
N SER A 25 9.79 13.88 -2.37
CA SER A 25 9.52 12.44 -2.36
C SER A 25 8.17 12.10 -1.71
N GLY A 26 7.63 13.00 -0.90
CA GLY A 26 6.34 12.94 -0.21
C GLY A 26 5.12 13.29 -1.07
N MET A 27 5.35 13.95 -2.20
CA MET A 27 4.30 14.48 -3.08
C MET A 27 3.75 13.39 -4.00
N ALA A 28 2.46 13.52 -4.35
CA ALA A 28 1.89 12.73 -5.43
C ALA A 28 2.69 12.95 -6.73
N ILE A 29 3.01 11.86 -7.43
CA ILE A 29 3.75 11.89 -8.68
C ILE A 29 2.80 11.98 -9.87
N ASN A 30 3.16 12.79 -10.86
CA ASN A 30 2.50 12.77 -12.16
C ASN A 30 3.49 12.25 -13.20
N VAL A 31 3.19 11.10 -13.80
CA VAL A 31 4.02 10.51 -14.86
C VAL A 31 3.35 10.68 -16.21
N SER A 32 4.18 10.82 -17.25
CA SER A 32 3.69 10.99 -18.61
C SER A 32 2.88 9.76 -19.08
N PRO A 33 1.94 9.94 -20.03
CA PRO A 33 1.25 8.82 -20.66
C PRO A 33 2.20 7.80 -21.29
N VAL A 34 3.33 8.26 -21.84
CA VAL A 34 4.40 7.40 -22.39
C VAL A 34 4.98 6.48 -21.31
N HIS A 35 5.22 7.00 -20.10
CA HIS A 35 5.67 6.17 -18.98
C HIS A 35 4.61 5.13 -18.60
N ARG A 36 3.34 5.53 -18.53
CA ARG A 36 2.22 4.61 -18.22
C ARG A 36 2.10 3.48 -19.25
N LEU A 37 2.29 3.79 -20.53
CA LEU A 37 2.34 2.79 -21.59
C LEU A 37 3.52 1.83 -21.41
N ARG A 38 4.72 2.37 -21.15
CA ARG A 38 5.95 1.59 -20.97
C ARG A 38 5.89 0.61 -19.79
N ILE A 39 5.15 0.94 -18.74
CA ILE A 39 4.92 0.06 -17.58
C ILE A 39 3.67 -0.82 -17.74
N SER A 40 2.96 -0.80 -18.86
CA SER A 40 1.80 -1.69 -19.12
C SER A 40 2.23 -3.03 -19.75
N GLY A 41 1.52 -4.11 -19.45
CA GLY A 41 1.86 -5.46 -19.95
C GLY A 41 1.81 -6.52 -18.85
N PRO A 42 2.01 -7.80 -19.21
CA PRO A 42 1.76 -8.93 -18.31
C PRO A 42 2.69 -8.93 -17.09
N GLY A 43 2.19 -9.58 -16.03
CA GLY A 43 2.96 -9.89 -14.83
C GLY A 43 3.90 -11.09 -15.01
N PRO A 44 4.74 -11.39 -14.00
CA PRO A 44 5.50 -12.63 -13.99
C PRO A 44 4.56 -13.85 -13.94
N GLY A 45 4.95 -14.94 -14.58
CA GLY A 45 4.20 -16.20 -14.52
C GLY A 45 4.23 -16.87 -13.14
N GLY A 46 5.21 -16.52 -12.32
CA GLY A 46 5.45 -17.04 -10.97
C GLY A 46 6.79 -16.57 -10.43
N PHE A 47 7.18 -17.06 -9.26
CA PHE A 47 8.45 -16.73 -8.63
C PHE A 47 9.25 -18.00 -8.38
N THR A 48 10.51 -18.05 -8.83
CA THR A 48 11.43 -19.15 -8.54
C THR A 48 11.86 -19.17 -7.08
N ALA A 49 11.96 -17.98 -6.47
CA ALA A 49 12.27 -17.79 -5.06
C ALA A 49 11.56 -16.54 -4.54
N LEU A 50 11.23 -16.55 -3.25
CA LEU A 50 10.70 -15.40 -2.53
C LEU A 50 11.66 -15.02 -1.40
N PRO A 51 11.85 -13.71 -1.13
CA PRO A 51 12.67 -13.26 -0.03
C PRO A 51 12.08 -13.69 1.31
N LYS A 52 12.93 -14.04 2.27
CA LYS A 52 12.49 -14.30 3.65
C LYS A 52 12.22 -12.98 4.36
N ASP A 53 11.13 -12.89 5.12
CA ASP A 53 10.92 -11.78 6.05
C ASP A 53 11.52 -12.11 7.41
N ASN A 54 12.53 -11.35 7.83
CA ASN A 54 13.10 -11.47 9.18
C ASN A 54 12.63 -10.34 10.12
N ARG A 55 11.73 -9.46 9.65
CA ARG A 55 11.25 -8.32 10.44
C ARG A 55 10.21 -8.80 11.45
N PRO A 56 10.23 -8.29 12.70
CA PRO A 56 9.27 -8.70 13.71
C PRO A 56 7.84 -8.28 13.32
N ALA A 57 6.91 -9.23 13.46
CA ALA A 57 5.48 -8.99 13.35
C ALA A 57 4.90 -8.50 14.68
N ARG A 58 3.88 -7.65 14.60
CA ARG A 58 3.10 -7.11 15.72
C ARG A 58 1.70 -7.71 15.70
N ARG A 59 1.53 -8.89 16.31
CA ARG A 59 0.26 -9.64 16.33
C ARG A 59 -0.96 -8.78 16.67
N ALA A 60 -0.86 -7.93 17.69
CA ALA A 60 -1.95 -7.02 18.10
C ALA A 60 -2.39 -6.04 16.99
N ARG A 61 -1.47 -5.59 16.12
CA ARG A 61 -1.82 -4.79 14.94
C ARG A 61 -2.56 -5.63 13.89
N GLY A 62 -2.14 -6.88 13.70
CA GLY A 62 -2.87 -7.83 12.85
C GLY A 62 -4.30 -8.06 13.34
N GLU A 63 -4.48 -8.29 14.64
CA GLU A 63 -5.80 -8.51 15.25
C GLU A 63 -6.71 -7.30 15.08
N ALA A 64 -6.17 -6.08 15.30
CA ALA A 64 -6.91 -4.85 15.07
C ALA A 64 -7.35 -4.72 13.60
N ILE A 65 -6.46 -4.98 12.64
CA ILE A 65 -6.78 -4.91 11.20
C ILE A 65 -7.81 -5.98 10.81
N LEU A 66 -7.71 -7.18 11.39
CA LEU A 66 -8.69 -8.25 11.16
C LEU A 66 -10.09 -7.84 11.66
N ALA A 67 -10.15 -7.08 12.76
CA ALA A 67 -11.36 -6.45 13.28
C ALA A 67 -11.76 -5.15 12.55
N GLY A 68 -11.09 -4.79 11.45
CA GLY A 68 -11.41 -3.59 10.66
C GLY A 68 -10.89 -2.28 11.24
N LYS A 69 -10.01 -2.31 12.25
CA LYS A 69 -9.44 -1.14 12.90
C LYS A 69 -8.05 -0.83 12.35
N TRP A 70 -7.91 0.31 11.71
CA TRP A 70 -6.67 0.73 11.07
C TRP A 70 -6.12 1.94 11.80
N LYS A 71 -4.91 1.83 12.36
CA LYS A 71 -4.27 2.92 13.11
C LYS A 71 -2.82 3.11 12.66
N PHE A 72 -2.51 4.33 12.24
CA PHE A 72 -1.16 4.75 11.87
C PHE A 72 -0.85 6.10 12.52
N GLY A 73 0.05 6.12 13.51
CA GLY A 73 0.30 7.31 14.31
C GLY A 73 -0.94 7.71 15.11
N ALA A 74 -1.31 9.00 15.05
CA ALA A 74 -2.49 9.55 15.70
C ALA A 74 -3.80 9.26 14.95
N ALA A 75 -3.72 9.03 13.63
CA ALA A 75 -4.87 8.83 12.78
C ALA A 75 -5.36 7.37 12.78
N HIS A 76 -6.69 7.21 12.70
CA HIS A 76 -7.34 5.91 12.59
C HIS A 76 -8.58 5.97 11.70
N ILE A 77 -8.94 4.82 11.13
CA ILE A 77 -10.23 4.58 10.48
C ILE A 77 -10.76 3.21 10.91
N GLU A 78 -12.08 3.04 10.82
CA GLU A 78 -12.73 1.76 11.00
C GLU A 78 -13.46 1.37 9.70
N THR A 79 -13.36 0.10 9.34
CA THR A 79 -14.05 -0.50 8.20
C THR A 79 -15.06 -1.51 8.70
N PRO A 80 -16.26 -1.61 8.10
CA PRO A 80 -17.19 -2.69 8.42
C PRO A 80 -16.53 -4.07 8.27
N PRO A 81 -17.01 -5.10 8.97
CA PRO A 81 -16.49 -6.45 8.85
C PRO A 81 -16.37 -6.89 7.38
N GLY A 82 -15.23 -7.46 7.02
CA GLY A 82 -14.96 -7.93 5.66
C GLY A 82 -14.60 -6.85 4.63
N HIS A 83 -14.79 -5.55 4.91
CA HIS A 83 -14.56 -4.49 3.92
C HIS A 83 -13.10 -4.03 3.88
N ALA A 84 -12.59 -3.71 2.69
CA ALA A 84 -11.26 -3.13 2.53
C ALA A 84 -11.28 -1.63 2.88
N PRO A 85 -10.15 -1.02 3.28
CA PRO A 85 -10.06 0.41 3.57
C PRO A 85 -9.95 1.28 2.31
N TRP A 86 -9.98 0.66 1.13
CA TRP A 86 -9.85 1.31 -0.17
C TRP A 86 -11.22 1.87 -0.58
N GLY A 87 -11.41 3.20 -0.49
CA GLY A 87 -12.66 3.83 -0.93
C GLY A 87 -12.83 5.23 -0.37
N PRO A 88 -13.02 5.38 0.95
CA PRO A 88 -13.06 6.69 1.59
C PRO A 88 -11.71 7.42 1.44
N ALA A 89 -11.75 8.75 1.44
CA ALA A 89 -10.53 9.54 1.53
C ALA A 89 -9.82 9.26 2.86
N PHE A 90 -8.51 9.02 2.81
CA PHE A 90 -7.72 8.84 4.02
C PHE A 90 -7.69 10.13 4.85
N PRO A 91 -7.59 9.99 6.19
CA PRO A 91 -7.67 11.13 7.11
C PRO A 91 -6.50 12.12 6.93
N SER A 92 -5.32 11.63 6.56
CA SER A 92 -4.13 12.43 6.29
C SER A 92 -3.23 11.79 5.23
N ILE A 93 -2.32 12.57 4.67
CA ILE A 93 -1.30 12.08 3.73
C ILE A 93 -0.36 11.08 4.42
N HIS A 94 -0.02 11.32 5.69
CA HIS A 94 0.77 10.37 6.48
C HIS A 94 0.05 9.02 6.61
N PHE A 95 -1.26 9.01 6.89
CA PHE A 95 -2.04 7.77 6.94
C PHE A 95 -2.03 7.04 5.58
N ALA A 96 -2.29 7.78 4.50
CA ALA A 96 -2.29 7.25 3.14
C ALA A 96 -0.93 6.62 2.76
N ASP A 97 0.17 7.26 3.12
CA ASP A 97 1.52 6.75 2.84
C ASP A 97 1.77 5.42 3.57
N ARG A 98 1.43 5.35 4.87
CA ARG A 98 1.64 4.14 5.68
C ARG A 98 0.79 2.97 5.22
N ILE A 99 -0.48 3.21 4.87
CA ILE A 99 -1.38 2.13 4.48
C ILE A 99 -0.98 1.53 3.12
N HIS A 100 -0.55 2.36 2.17
CA HIS A 100 -0.13 1.93 0.83
C HIS A 100 1.24 1.24 0.78
N ARG A 101 2.03 1.30 1.85
CA ARG A 101 3.31 0.57 1.96
C ARG A 101 3.16 -0.90 2.34
N PHE A 102 1.99 -1.33 2.84
CA PHE A 102 1.76 -2.73 3.25
C PHE A 102 2.69 -3.26 4.36
N HIS A 103 3.32 -2.41 5.17
CA HIS A 103 4.10 -2.89 6.32
C HIS A 103 3.28 -3.70 7.34
N TRP A 104 1.96 -3.57 7.31
CA TRP A 104 1.04 -4.31 8.16
C TRP A 104 0.77 -5.74 7.68
N LEU A 105 1.18 -6.09 6.45
CA LEU A 105 0.88 -7.38 5.83
C LEU A 105 1.46 -8.56 6.64
N ARG A 106 2.70 -8.40 7.13
CA ARG A 106 3.35 -9.39 8.00
C ARG A 106 2.62 -9.62 9.31
N ASP A 107 1.93 -8.60 9.84
CA ASP A 107 1.24 -8.73 11.12
C ASP A 107 -0.05 -9.52 10.95
N LEU A 108 -0.77 -9.32 9.84
CA LEU A 108 -1.89 -10.18 9.49
C LEU A 108 -1.42 -11.61 9.23
N ALA A 109 -0.37 -11.81 8.42
CA ALA A 109 0.16 -13.14 8.15
C ALA A 109 0.58 -13.88 9.43
N SER A 110 1.04 -13.16 10.46
CA SER A 110 1.38 -13.75 11.76
C SER A 110 0.20 -14.40 12.50
N LEU A 111 -1.04 -14.14 12.08
CA LEU A 111 -2.26 -14.75 12.64
C LEU A 111 -2.61 -16.10 11.99
N GLY A 112 -1.77 -16.63 11.10
CA GLY A 112 -2.00 -17.90 10.41
C GLY A 112 -3.08 -17.79 9.33
N GLY A 113 -3.73 -18.91 9.01
CA GLY A 113 -4.59 -19.03 7.81
C GLY A 113 -5.69 -17.96 7.68
N THR A 114 -6.33 -17.56 8.77
CA THR A 114 -7.34 -16.48 8.76
C THR A 114 -6.72 -15.13 8.39
N GLY A 115 -5.58 -14.81 8.99
CA GLY A 115 -4.86 -13.57 8.71
C GLY A 115 -4.28 -13.53 7.30
N GLU A 116 -3.74 -14.65 6.82
CA GLU A 116 -3.27 -14.80 5.44
C GLU A 116 -4.41 -14.66 4.42
N ALA A 117 -5.58 -15.25 4.69
CA ALA A 117 -6.75 -15.07 3.84
C ALA A 117 -7.20 -13.62 3.77
N ARG A 118 -7.21 -12.92 4.92
CA ARG A 118 -7.53 -11.50 4.97
C ARG A 118 -6.49 -10.65 4.23
N ALA A 119 -5.21 -10.96 4.41
CA ALA A 119 -4.10 -10.32 3.71
C ALA A 119 -4.26 -10.43 2.17
N ARG A 120 -4.56 -11.63 1.66
CA ARG A 120 -4.84 -11.86 0.23
C ARG A 120 -5.99 -11.01 -0.27
N ALA A 121 -7.13 -11.04 0.42
CA ALA A 121 -8.31 -10.27 0.02
C ALA A 121 -8.01 -8.76 -0.05
N LEU A 122 -7.24 -8.23 0.91
CA LEU A 122 -6.85 -6.82 0.92
C LEU A 122 -5.88 -6.44 -0.20
N VAL A 123 -4.97 -7.36 -0.57
CA VAL A 123 -4.04 -7.20 -1.70
C VAL A 123 -4.78 -7.21 -3.04
N VAL A 124 -5.71 -8.15 -3.23
CA VAL A 124 -6.56 -8.21 -4.43
C VAL A 124 -7.38 -6.92 -4.56
N ALA A 125 -8.09 -6.52 -3.50
CA ALA A 125 -8.88 -5.29 -3.51
C ALA A 125 -8.02 -4.04 -3.76
N TRP A 126 -6.75 -4.02 -3.32
CA TRP A 126 -5.83 -2.92 -3.63
C TRP A 126 -5.41 -2.92 -5.09
N ALA A 127 -5.14 -4.10 -5.67
CA ALA A 127 -4.78 -4.23 -7.08
C ALA A 127 -5.94 -3.77 -7.98
N GLU A 128 -7.19 -4.06 -7.61
CA GLU A 128 -8.37 -3.55 -8.31
C GLU A 128 -8.49 -2.02 -8.22
N ALA A 129 -8.36 -1.45 -7.01
CA ALA A 129 -8.57 -0.02 -6.79
C ALA A 129 -7.40 0.85 -7.29
N TYR A 130 -6.17 0.39 -7.16
CA TYR A 130 -4.96 1.19 -7.38
C TYR A 130 -3.93 0.52 -8.30
N GLY A 131 -4.12 -0.72 -8.72
CA GLY A 131 -3.11 -1.50 -9.48
C GLY A 131 -2.89 -1.02 -10.90
N LYS A 132 -3.80 -0.24 -11.48
CA LYS A 132 -3.57 0.40 -12.79
C LYS A 132 -2.67 1.63 -12.67
N TRP A 133 -3.08 2.60 -11.85
CA TRP A 133 -2.30 3.79 -11.53
C TRP A 133 -3.01 4.63 -10.46
N ASP A 134 -2.23 5.18 -9.53
CA ASP A 134 -2.65 6.28 -8.65
C ASP A 134 -1.44 7.18 -8.38
N ASN A 135 -1.62 8.50 -8.48
CA ASN A 135 -0.51 9.45 -8.38
C ASN A 135 0.19 9.40 -7.01
N PHE A 136 -0.52 9.07 -5.93
CA PHE A 136 0.05 9.04 -4.59
C PHE A 136 0.57 7.65 -4.23
N ALA A 137 -0.23 6.60 -4.44
CA ALA A 137 0.12 5.23 -4.09
C ALA A 137 1.28 4.67 -4.94
N TRP A 138 1.56 5.25 -6.11
CA TRP A 138 2.65 4.83 -7.01
C TRP A 138 3.98 5.56 -6.79
N ARG A 139 4.07 6.49 -5.84
CA ARG A 139 5.34 7.12 -5.44
C ARG A 139 6.45 6.07 -5.27
N LEU A 140 7.65 6.36 -5.77
CA LEU A 140 8.73 5.35 -5.88
C LEU A 140 9.04 4.63 -4.58
N SER A 141 9.18 5.37 -3.47
CA SER A 141 9.48 4.75 -2.18
C SER A 141 8.32 3.88 -1.65
N VAL A 142 7.08 4.28 -1.90
CA VAL A 142 5.87 3.51 -1.51
C VAL A 142 5.78 2.23 -2.33
N THR A 143 6.01 2.33 -3.64
CA THR A 143 6.01 1.19 -4.58
C THR A 143 7.11 0.18 -4.24
N ALA A 144 8.33 0.63 -3.94
CA ALA A 144 9.43 -0.23 -3.55
C ALA A 144 9.12 -0.98 -2.24
N ASP A 145 8.66 -0.28 -1.20
CA ASP A 145 8.26 -0.91 0.06
C ASP A 145 7.12 -1.90 -0.11
N ARG A 146 6.10 -1.54 -0.89
CA ARG A 146 4.96 -2.42 -1.14
C ARG A 146 5.40 -3.70 -1.84
N LEU A 147 6.24 -3.62 -2.87
CA LEU A 147 6.79 -4.80 -3.55
C LEU A 147 7.58 -5.68 -2.57
N ILE A 148 8.46 -5.09 -1.76
CA ILE A 148 9.20 -5.85 -0.73
C ILE A 148 8.23 -6.54 0.21
N ASN A 149 7.23 -5.82 0.75
CA ASN A 149 6.26 -6.38 1.69
C ASN A 149 5.37 -7.46 1.07
N TRP A 150 4.97 -7.33 -0.20
CA TRP A 150 4.21 -8.37 -0.90
C TRP A 150 5.06 -9.61 -1.15
N LEU A 151 6.28 -9.46 -1.67
CA LEU A 151 7.16 -10.60 -1.98
C LEU A 151 7.58 -11.34 -0.71
N THR A 152 7.82 -10.62 0.38
CA THR A 152 8.20 -11.20 1.67
C THR A 152 7.03 -11.85 2.43
N ALA A 153 5.77 -11.54 2.08
CA ALA A 153 4.60 -12.26 2.60
C ALA A 153 4.59 -13.74 2.16
N GLY A 154 5.34 -14.08 1.11
CA GLY A 154 5.66 -15.47 0.79
C GLY A 154 4.50 -16.25 0.15
N PRO A 155 4.59 -17.58 0.15
CA PRO A 155 3.60 -18.46 -0.47
C PRO A 155 2.18 -18.30 0.07
N GLY A 156 2.02 -17.93 1.36
CA GLY A 156 0.72 -17.67 1.97
C GLY A 156 -0.08 -16.57 1.27
N LEU A 157 0.60 -15.60 0.63
CA LEU A 157 -0.07 -14.59 -0.19
C LEU A 157 -0.40 -15.10 -1.59
N PHE A 158 0.53 -15.79 -2.26
CA PHE A 158 0.42 -16.05 -3.70
C PHE A 158 -0.19 -17.40 -4.07
N THR A 159 0.15 -18.47 -3.35
CA THR A 159 -0.23 -19.84 -3.72
C THR A 159 -1.74 -20.05 -3.81
N PRO A 160 -2.58 -19.48 -2.91
CA PRO A 160 -4.03 -19.65 -2.99
C PRO A 160 -4.73 -18.77 -4.04
N LEU A 161 -4.04 -17.80 -4.66
CA LEU A 161 -4.63 -16.95 -5.69
C LEU A 161 -4.78 -17.74 -6.99
N VAL A 162 -5.94 -17.62 -7.64
CA VAL A 162 -6.26 -18.27 -8.91
C VAL A 162 -7.03 -17.32 -9.84
N GLY A 163 -7.12 -17.66 -11.12
CA GLY A 163 -7.93 -16.91 -12.10
C GLY A 163 -7.60 -15.42 -12.17
N ALA A 164 -8.66 -14.60 -12.24
CA ALA A 164 -8.56 -13.14 -12.40
C ALA A 164 -7.81 -12.46 -11.24
N ASP A 165 -8.01 -12.92 -10.00
CA ASP A 165 -7.32 -12.36 -8.82
C ASP A 165 -5.80 -12.54 -8.95
N ARG A 166 -5.37 -13.74 -9.34
CA ARG A 166 -3.96 -14.03 -9.58
C ARG A 166 -3.41 -13.18 -10.71
N GLU A 167 -4.12 -13.11 -11.83
CA GLU A 167 -3.70 -12.33 -12.99
C GLU A 167 -3.53 -10.84 -12.63
N SER A 168 -4.53 -10.26 -11.98
CA SER A 168 -4.54 -8.86 -11.53
C SER A 168 -3.37 -8.54 -10.59
N VAL A 169 -3.15 -9.39 -9.58
CA VAL A 169 -2.04 -9.21 -8.62
C VAL A 169 -0.68 -9.35 -9.31
N MET A 170 -0.50 -10.34 -10.19
CA MET A 170 0.76 -10.55 -10.89
C MET A 170 1.04 -9.43 -11.91
N GLU A 171 0.04 -8.99 -12.68
CA GLU A 171 0.17 -7.83 -13.58
C GLU A 171 0.56 -6.57 -12.80
N THR A 172 -0.09 -6.34 -11.66
CA THR A 172 0.22 -5.22 -10.76
C THR A 172 1.67 -5.29 -10.25
N ILE A 173 2.19 -6.47 -9.92
CA ILE A 173 3.61 -6.65 -9.57
C ILE A 173 4.51 -6.31 -10.76
N GLY A 174 4.23 -6.84 -11.95
CA GLY A 174 5.03 -6.59 -13.15
C GLY A 174 5.06 -5.11 -13.54
N ARG A 175 3.93 -4.41 -13.40
CA ARG A 175 3.80 -2.96 -13.62
C ARG A 175 4.61 -2.16 -12.62
N GLN A 176 4.57 -2.51 -11.33
CA GLN A 176 5.35 -1.86 -10.29
C GLN A 176 6.87 -2.06 -10.46
N LEU A 177 7.31 -3.27 -10.83
CA LEU A 177 8.73 -3.55 -11.08
C LEU A 177 9.26 -2.70 -12.23
N ARG A 178 8.52 -2.62 -13.34
CA ARG A 178 8.90 -1.77 -14.48
C ARG A 178 8.84 -0.29 -14.14
N HIS A 179 7.87 0.13 -13.32
CA HIS A 179 7.82 1.49 -12.82
C HIS A 179 9.11 1.88 -12.09
N LEU A 180 9.60 1.04 -11.18
CA LEU A 180 10.87 1.29 -10.50
C LEU A 180 12.07 1.25 -11.45
N GLN A 181 12.14 0.24 -12.33
CA GLN A 181 13.23 0.11 -13.32
C GLN A 181 13.38 1.35 -14.20
N PHE A 182 12.26 1.92 -14.64
CA PHE A 182 12.23 3.03 -15.59
C PHE A 182 12.23 4.42 -14.95
N SER A 183 12.21 4.49 -13.62
CA SER A 183 12.27 5.74 -12.86
C SER A 183 13.57 5.91 -12.07
N ALA A 184 14.46 4.91 -12.08
CA ALA A 184 15.79 4.96 -11.47
C ALA A 184 16.92 5.36 -12.45
N ALA A 185 16.56 5.97 -13.59
CA ALA A 185 17.49 6.41 -14.64
C ALA A 185 17.67 7.94 -14.61
#